data_AF-A0A951AH47-F1
#
_entry.id   AF-A0A951AH47-F1
#
_cell.length_a   1.000
_cell.length_b   1.000
_cell.length_c   1.000
_cell.angle_alpha   90.00
_cell.angle_beta   90.00
_cell.angle_gamma   90.00
#
_symmetry.space_group_name_H-M   'P 1'
#
loop_
_entity.id
_entity.type
_entity.pdbx_description
1 polymer ?
#
loop_
_entity_poly.entity_id
_entity_poly.type
_entity_poly.pdbx_seq_one_letter_code
_entity_poly.pdbx_strand_id
1 'polypeptide(L)'
;MGNDFVEERPTLFPPIHRHGVIGDRRTGALVAADGTLNWFCVPNFDGVPLFGALLDPERGGFCRFGPFRASLGQQYYVPETAAVMTGWPAPSRTGCELELTDVMTWPADERPKSILNSRVIVRRLRALGSTIARFEVRPRWDFEARPSTVHPKPNSATFHFNEGQLFVWTSFAARIQEESLIADLTVSSSDELWAVIEWNPQRGDWTRDRAVREFEAAVQYWRDWTAGLKIDAGEPRGASLRRSAITVHLLSHAEHNAAAAAITTSLPERIGGNRNYDYRFAWVRDASLSLALLARLGKVDEVQRYLDWLCGLNSDSDAPLQVCYRLDGHTQLDQVEVSGVRGYADSRPVRYGNRAARQRQLGSLAFFADCACIYVESGGRWQEQHWQLLRRAANYICAHWRLTENGVWELSVQAHYVAGKVMSWVVLERAAQIARLTGHGEDEEIADWSTTAQAIHAEVMDKGWSQNRNSFIQHYGSEALDAALLLIPLMEFLPADHPRVAGTLAAIKRELFIDGWVYRFDPAATLGGDQLPLYEFEGAFLPATFWFAHALAKASRADEAEAILKRCESIAGELGLFAEEVDPRRQIFLGNTPLLFAHVEYFRAAREVAAALDRVRTKSKEQKG
;
A
#
# COMPACT_ATOMS: atom_id res chain seq x y z
N MET A 1 -37.79 -28.94 20.22
CA MET A 1 -38.32 -27.78 19.49
C MET A 1 -37.20 -27.30 18.61
N GLY A 2 -37.39 -27.36 17.29
CA GLY A 2 -36.35 -27.04 16.32
C GLY A 2 -36.02 -25.56 16.35
N ASN A 3 -34.76 -25.24 16.61
CA ASN A 3 -34.22 -23.91 16.33
C ASN A 3 -33.80 -23.92 14.86
N ASP A 4 -34.64 -23.32 14.01
CA ASP A 4 -34.24 -22.92 12.67
C ASP A 4 -33.18 -21.82 12.80
N PHE A 5 -31.92 -22.24 12.73
CA PHE A 5 -30.80 -21.31 12.58
C PHE A 5 -30.82 -20.80 11.14
N VAL A 6 -31.31 -19.57 10.95
CA VAL A 6 -31.17 -18.84 9.69
C VAL A 6 -29.67 -18.75 9.37
N GLU A 7 -29.31 -19.16 8.16
CA GLU A 7 -27.95 -19.17 7.65
C GLU A 7 -27.46 -17.72 7.45
N GLU A 8 -26.92 -17.11 8.50
CA GLU A 8 -26.42 -15.73 8.44
C GLU A 8 -25.00 -15.67 7.86
N ARG A 9 -24.90 -15.03 6.69
CA ARG A 9 -23.67 -14.80 5.92
C ARG A 9 -22.82 -13.68 6.57
N PRO A 10 -21.50 -13.61 6.27
CA PRO A 10 -20.65 -12.47 6.64
C PRO A 10 -21.27 -11.13 6.21
N THR A 11 -20.82 -10.03 6.82
CA THR A 11 -21.19 -8.69 6.34
C THR A 11 -20.84 -8.60 4.85
N LEU A 12 -21.83 -8.36 3.97
CA LEU A 12 -21.65 -8.51 2.51
C LEU A 12 -20.46 -7.69 1.96
N PHE A 13 -20.28 -6.46 2.42
CA PHE A 13 -19.07 -5.67 2.10
C PHE A 13 -18.72 -4.80 3.31
N PRO A 14 -17.85 -5.27 4.23
CA PRO A 14 -17.34 -4.41 5.28
C PRO A 14 -16.62 -3.22 4.63
N PRO A 15 -16.70 -2.00 5.20
CA PRO A 15 -15.94 -0.86 4.68
C PRO A 15 -14.44 -1.18 4.62
N ILE A 16 -13.74 -0.69 3.59
CA ILE A 16 -12.31 -0.95 3.37
C ILE A 16 -11.48 -0.63 4.62
N HIS A 17 -11.73 0.51 5.27
CA HIS A 17 -11.07 0.94 6.52
C HIS A 17 -11.37 0.07 7.76
N ARG A 18 -12.22 -0.95 7.63
CA ARG A 18 -12.56 -1.94 8.69
C ARG A 18 -11.90 -3.29 8.43
N HIS A 19 -10.72 -3.27 7.79
CA HIS A 19 -9.87 -4.42 7.56
C HIS A 19 -8.46 -4.16 8.10
N GLY A 20 -7.98 -5.02 8.99
CA GLY A 20 -6.56 -5.10 9.31
C GLY A 20 -5.81 -5.93 8.25
N VAL A 21 -4.55 -5.60 7.99
CA VAL A 21 -3.66 -6.42 7.16
C VAL A 21 -2.72 -7.26 8.02
N ILE A 22 -2.56 -8.54 7.67
CA ILE A 22 -1.51 -9.44 8.17
C ILE A 22 -0.68 -9.93 6.99
N GLY A 23 0.60 -10.23 7.21
CA GLY A 23 1.50 -10.59 6.11
C GLY A 23 2.76 -11.30 6.58
N ASP A 24 3.28 -12.19 5.74
CA ASP A 24 4.56 -12.87 5.94
C ASP A 24 5.64 -12.32 4.99
N ARG A 25 5.35 -11.23 4.26
CA ARG A 25 6.22 -10.64 3.23
C ARG A 25 6.42 -11.51 1.99
N ARG A 26 5.78 -12.68 1.88
CA ARG A 26 5.60 -13.38 0.60
C ARG A 26 4.21 -13.11 0.05
N THR A 27 3.23 -13.05 0.94
CA THR A 27 1.84 -12.67 0.69
C THR A 27 1.25 -11.95 1.91
N GLY A 28 -0.04 -11.59 1.82
CA GLY A 28 -0.81 -10.98 2.88
C GLY A 28 -2.29 -11.34 2.81
N ALA A 29 -3.00 -11.09 3.90
CA ALA A 29 -4.44 -11.26 4.01
C ALA A 29 -5.11 -10.06 4.68
N LEU A 30 -6.37 -9.81 4.31
CA LEU A 30 -7.23 -8.83 4.98
C LEU A 30 -8.16 -9.52 5.96
N VAL A 31 -8.22 -8.98 7.17
CA VAL A 31 -9.07 -9.42 8.27
C VAL A 31 -10.13 -8.37 8.54
N ALA A 32 -11.37 -8.63 8.14
CA ALA A 32 -12.51 -7.76 8.44
C ALA A 32 -12.80 -7.73 9.94
N ALA A 33 -13.36 -6.61 10.43
CA ALA A 33 -13.73 -6.44 11.84
C ALA A 33 -14.81 -7.41 12.35
N ASP A 34 -15.46 -8.20 11.48
CA ASP A 34 -16.34 -9.31 11.89
C ASP A 34 -15.62 -10.66 12.03
N GLY A 35 -14.28 -10.66 11.96
CA GLY A 35 -13.43 -11.83 12.13
C GLY A 35 -13.26 -12.64 10.85
N THR A 36 -13.67 -12.10 9.70
CA THR A 36 -13.56 -12.77 8.40
C THR A 36 -12.24 -12.45 7.71
N LEU A 37 -11.47 -13.48 7.38
CA LEU A 37 -10.41 -13.44 6.36
C LEU A 37 -11.08 -13.53 5.00
N ASN A 38 -11.25 -12.40 4.31
CA ASN A 38 -12.01 -12.29 3.07
C ASN A 38 -11.14 -11.93 1.85
N TRP A 39 -9.83 -11.76 2.05
CA TRP A 39 -8.84 -11.61 0.99
C TRP A 39 -7.56 -12.33 1.38
N PHE A 40 -7.10 -13.28 0.55
CA PHE A 40 -5.84 -13.99 0.74
C PHE A 40 -5.39 -14.60 -0.60
N CYS A 41 -4.32 -14.05 -1.16
CA CYS A 41 -3.71 -14.56 -2.40
C CYS A 41 -2.58 -15.55 -2.07
N VAL A 42 -2.43 -16.59 -2.89
CA VAL A 42 -1.38 -17.59 -2.71
C VAL A 42 -0.68 -17.93 -4.04
N PRO A 43 0.61 -18.30 -4.01
CA PRO A 43 1.49 -18.22 -2.84
C PRO A 43 2.01 -16.79 -2.58
N ASN A 44 1.90 -15.87 -3.54
CA ASN A 44 2.43 -14.52 -3.42
C ASN A 44 1.31 -13.46 -3.45
N PHE A 45 1.65 -12.19 -3.18
CA PHE A 45 0.68 -11.09 -3.25
C PHE A 45 -0.03 -11.03 -4.62
N ASP A 46 0.71 -11.19 -5.72
CA ASP A 46 0.21 -11.22 -7.11
C ASP A 46 -0.31 -12.61 -7.55
N GLY A 47 -0.49 -13.53 -6.60
CA GLY A 47 -1.03 -14.87 -6.83
C GLY A 47 -2.55 -14.90 -7.02
N VAL A 48 -3.11 -16.10 -7.03
CA VAL A 48 -4.56 -16.30 -7.17
C VAL A 48 -5.24 -16.15 -5.80
N PRO A 49 -6.40 -15.47 -5.70
CA PRO A 49 -7.16 -15.43 -4.45
C PRO A 49 -7.70 -16.81 -4.09
N LEU A 50 -7.29 -17.31 -2.93
CA LEU A 50 -7.90 -18.47 -2.25
C LEU A 50 -9.09 -18.06 -1.38
N PHE A 51 -9.00 -16.84 -0.84
CA PHE A 51 -10.14 -16.11 -0.28
C PHE A 51 -10.25 -14.79 -1.05
N GLY A 52 -11.45 -14.55 -1.59
CA GLY A 52 -11.81 -13.41 -2.42
C GLY A 52 -13.18 -12.85 -2.07
N ALA A 53 -13.77 -13.22 -0.92
CA ALA A 53 -15.07 -12.71 -0.47
C ALA A 53 -15.14 -11.17 -0.39
N LEU A 54 -14.00 -10.48 -0.34
CA LEU A 54 -13.91 -9.04 -0.50
C LEU A 54 -14.51 -8.55 -1.82
N LEU A 55 -14.26 -9.25 -2.94
CA LEU A 55 -14.78 -8.89 -4.26
C LEU A 55 -16.08 -9.63 -4.59
N ASP A 56 -16.29 -10.82 -4.04
CA ASP A 56 -17.54 -11.57 -4.23
C ASP A 56 -17.85 -12.45 -3.01
N PRO A 57 -18.76 -12.00 -2.12
CA PRO A 57 -19.08 -12.71 -0.87
C PRO A 57 -19.64 -14.12 -1.08
N GLU A 58 -20.21 -14.41 -2.25
CA GLU A 58 -20.80 -15.71 -2.55
C GLU A 58 -19.78 -16.65 -3.17
N ARG A 59 -19.00 -16.15 -4.14
CA ARG A 59 -18.09 -16.96 -4.96
C ARG A 59 -16.66 -16.98 -4.45
N GLY A 60 -16.23 -15.96 -3.71
CA GLY A 60 -14.82 -15.73 -3.39
C GLY A 60 -14.26 -16.56 -2.26
N GLY A 61 -15.09 -17.18 -1.42
CA GLY A 61 -14.61 -17.96 -0.27
C GLY A 61 -13.97 -17.11 0.84
N PHE A 62 -13.88 -17.67 2.04
CA PHE A 62 -13.43 -16.97 3.24
C PHE A 62 -13.03 -17.94 4.37
N CYS A 63 -12.44 -17.38 5.43
CA CYS A 63 -12.29 -18.03 6.73
C CYS A 63 -12.76 -17.10 7.85
N ARG A 64 -13.85 -17.44 8.56
CA ARG A 64 -14.42 -16.64 9.65
C ARG A 64 -14.16 -17.29 11.00
N PHE A 65 -13.77 -16.47 11.98
CA PHE A 65 -13.68 -16.88 13.38
C PHE A 65 -14.11 -15.71 14.26
N GLY A 66 -15.04 -15.91 15.19
CA GLY A 66 -15.53 -14.83 16.04
C GLY A 66 -16.89 -15.14 16.65
N PRO A 67 -17.68 -14.11 17.01
CA PRO A 67 -19.01 -14.30 17.59
C PRO A 67 -19.93 -15.10 16.64
N PHE A 68 -20.83 -15.90 17.22
CA PHE A 68 -21.79 -16.71 16.45
C PHE A 68 -22.56 -15.86 15.44
N ARG A 69 -23.14 -14.74 15.88
CA ARG A 69 -23.72 -13.72 15.00
C ARG A 69 -22.65 -12.73 14.57
N ALA A 70 -22.47 -12.58 13.26
CA ALA A 70 -21.49 -11.65 12.72
C ALA A 70 -21.82 -10.22 13.17
N SER A 71 -20.81 -9.51 13.66
CA SER A 71 -20.88 -8.11 14.07
C SER A 71 -19.50 -7.50 13.94
N LEU A 72 -19.43 -6.19 13.63
CA LEU A 72 -18.15 -5.50 13.53
C LEU A 72 -17.60 -5.22 14.94
N GLY A 73 -16.46 -5.82 15.26
CA GLY A 73 -15.69 -5.56 16.47
C GLY A 73 -14.79 -4.33 16.35
N GLN A 74 -14.02 -4.04 17.39
CA GLN A 74 -12.96 -3.03 17.35
C GLN A 74 -11.64 -3.69 16.99
N GLN A 75 -10.89 -3.11 16.04
CA GLN A 75 -9.62 -3.64 15.59
C GLN A 75 -8.46 -2.73 15.97
N TYR A 76 -7.35 -3.34 16.33
CA TYR A 76 -6.08 -2.68 16.59
C TYR A 76 -4.95 -3.66 16.31
N TYR A 77 -3.74 -3.14 16.14
CA TYR A 77 -2.56 -3.98 16.05
C TYR A 77 -2.04 -4.31 17.44
N VAL A 78 -1.57 -5.55 17.61
CA VAL A 78 -0.70 -5.86 18.76
C VAL A 78 0.50 -4.91 18.67
N PRO A 79 0.85 -4.19 19.75
CA PRO A 79 1.84 -3.11 19.69
C PRO A 79 3.13 -3.54 19.01
N GLU A 80 3.59 -2.69 18.08
CA GLU A 80 4.84 -2.88 17.33
C GLU A 80 4.88 -4.16 16.48
N THR A 81 3.71 -4.61 16.00
CA THR A 81 3.62 -5.77 15.12
C THR A 81 2.71 -5.57 13.90
N ALA A 82 2.69 -6.58 13.02
CA ALA A 82 1.66 -6.76 12.02
C ALA A 82 0.61 -7.83 12.41
N ALA A 83 0.47 -8.15 13.69
CA ALA A 83 -0.61 -9.03 14.18
C ALA A 83 -1.86 -8.18 14.49
N VAL A 84 -2.99 -8.57 13.93
CA VAL A 84 -4.27 -7.85 14.09
C VAL A 84 -5.05 -8.47 15.23
N MET A 85 -5.62 -7.64 16.08
CA MET A 85 -6.47 -8.03 17.19
C MET A 85 -7.86 -7.42 17.00
N THR A 86 -8.89 -8.26 17.04
CA THR A 86 -10.30 -7.87 16.92
C THR A 86 -11.03 -8.22 18.21
N GLY A 87 -11.59 -7.24 18.90
CA GLY A 87 -12.38 -7.41 20.12
C GLY A 87 -13.86 -7.12 19.89
N TRP A 88 -14.75 -7.97 20.41
CA TRP A 88 -16.20 -7.73 20.38
C TRP A 88 -16.71 -7.41 21.78
N PRO A 89 -17.47 -6.32 21.98
CA PRO A 89 -17.94 -5.90 23.29
C PRO A 89 -18.94 -6.90 23.89
N ALA A 90 -18.93 -7.03 25.21
CA ALA A 90 -19.94 -7.80 25.93
C ALA A 90 -21.29 -7.06 25.94
N PRO A 91 -22.44 -7.74 25.72
CA PRO A 91 -23.75 -7.09 25.65
C PRO A 91 -24.17 -6.33 26.92
N SER A 92 -23.66 -6.71 28.09
CA SER A 92 -24.14 -6.24 29.39
C SER A 92 -23.03 -5.77 30.35
N ARG A 93 -21.80 -5.56 29.88
CA ARG A 93 -20.63 -5.18 30.70
C ARG A 93 -19.71 -4.20 29.97
N THR A 94 -18.92 -3.45 30.72
CA THR A 94 -17.75 -2.74 30.17
C THR A 94 -16.63 -3.75 29.90
N GLY A 95 -16.31 -4.03 28.63
CA GLY A 95 -15.24 -4.94 28.21
C GLY A 95 -15.59 -5.77 26.98
N CYS A 96 -14.63 -6.58 26.49
CA CYS A 96 -14.84 -7.51 25.38
C CYS A 96 -15.31 -8.89 25.87
N GLU A 97 -16.12 -9.59 25.08
CA GLU A 97 -16.55 -10.98 25.33
C GLU A 97 -15.66 -11.98 24.58
N LEU A 98 -15.22 -11.62 23.38
CA LEU A 98 -14.29 -12.37 22.54
C LEU A 98 -13.18 -11.46 22.03
N GLU A 99 -11.98 -12.02 21.93
CA GLU A 99 -10.79 -11.39 21.34
C GLU A 99 -10.14 -12.37 20.36
N LEU A 100 -10.05 -11.99 19.10
CA LEU A 100 -9.36 -12.74 18.06
C LEU A 100 -8.04 -12.06 17.74
N THR A 101 -6.93 -12.79 17.78
CA THR A 101 -5.64 -12.33 17.24
C THR A 101 -5.23 -13.15 16.03
N ASP A 102 -4.97 -12.48 14.91
CA ASP A 102 -4.54 -13.06 13.65
C ASP A 102 -3.09 -12.67 13.34
N VAL A 103 -2.27 -13.64 12.93
CA VAL A 103 -0.88 -13.40 12.52
C VAL A 103 -0.48 -14.36 11.41
N MET A 104 0.34 -13.88 10.46
CA MET A 104 1.04 -14.74 9.51
C MET A 104 2.45 -15.08 10.02
N THR A 105 2.86 -16.34 9.88
CA THR A 105 4.15 -16.82 10.41
C THR A 105 5.30 -16.66 9.42
N TRP A 106 6.53 -16.69 9.93
CA TRP A 106 7.78 -16.58 9.17
C TRP A 106 7.91 -15.33 8.28
N PRO A 107 7.69 -14.11 8.82
CA PRO A 107 7.88 -12.86 8.08
C PRO A 107 9.35 -12.53 7.70
N ALA A 108 10.31 -13.39 8.09
CA ALA A 108 11.72 -13.19 7.80
C ALA A 108 12.05 -13.32 6.30
N ASP A 109 13.09 -12.59 5.89
CA ASP A 109 13.63 -12.61 4.52
C ASP A 109 14.06 -14.03 4.12
N GLU A 110 14.90 -14.63 4.97
CA GLU A 110 15.42 -15.96 4.76
C GLU A 110 14.50 -17.00 5.39
N ARG A 111 13.99 -17.89 4.55
CA ARG A 111 13.22 -19.05 4.98
C ARG A 111 13.95 -20.34 4.65
N PRO A 112 13.88 -21.36 5.51
CA PRO A 112 14.32 -22.70 5.16
C PRO A 112 13.63 -23.18 3.88
N LYS A 113 14.39 -23.83 2.99
CA LYS A 113 13.87 -24.40 1.73
C LYS A 113 12.64 -25.29 1.95
N SER A 114 12.57 -25.97 3.10
CA SER A 114 11.46 -26.84 3.49
C SER A 114 10.13 -26.11 3.71
N ILE A 115 10.08 -24.79 3.80
CA ILE A 115 8.83 -24.03 3.99
C ILE A 115 8.64 -22.91 2.96
N LEU A 116 9.46 -22.88 1.90
CA LEU A 116 9.46 -21.79 0.93
C LEU A 116 8.10 -21.59 0.23
N ASN A 117 7.36 -22.67 0.03
CA ASN A 117 6.05 -22.69 -0.62
C ASN A 117 4.87 -22.71 0.35
N SER A 118 5.13 -22.79 1.67
CA SER A 118 4.07 -22.79 2.69
C SER A 118 3.69 -21.36 3.06
N ARG A 119 2.40 -21.11 3.28
CA ARG A 119 1.87 -19.86 3.85
C ARG A 119 0.96 -20.21 5.02
N VAL A 120 1.23 -19.66 6.19
CA VAL A 120 0.54 -20.06 7.43
C VAL A 120 -0.03 -18.84 8.12
N ILE A 121 -1.33 -18.88 8.39
CA ILE A 121 -2.04 -17.95 9.26
C ILE A 121 -2.39 -18.71 10.54
N VAL A 122 -2.03 -18.14 11.69
CA VAL A 122 -2.44 -18.63 13.01
C VAL A 122 -3.46 -17.65 13.58
N ARG A 123 -4.62 -18.19 14.00
CA ARG A 123 -5.73 -17.44 14.56
C ARG A 123 -5.97 -17.92 15.99
N ARG A 124 -5.91 -17.00 16.96
CA ARG A 124 -6.14 -17.29 18.38
C ARG A 124 -7.38 -16.54 18.87
N LEU A 125 -8.42 -17.28 19.25
CA LEU A 125 -9.62 -16.72 19.88
C LEU A 125 -9.55 -16.93 21.40
N ARG A 126 -9.64 -15.84 22.17
CA ARG A 126 -9.78 -15.86 23.62
C ARG A 126 -11.20 -15.45 24.02
N ALA A 127 -11.80 -16.23 24.90
CA ALA A 127 -13.09 -15.90 25.51
C ALA A 127 -12.85 -15.22 26.88
N LEU A 128 -13.40 -14.02 27.01
CA LEU A 128 -13.35 -13.21 28.22
C LEU A 128 -14.68 -13.31 28.99
N GLY A 129 -15.77 -13.66 28.29
CA GLY A 129 -17.08 -14.00 28.84
C GLY A 129 -17.54 -15.39 28.44
N SER A 130 -18.83 -15.70 28.69
CA SER A 130 -19.46 -16.94 28.24
C SER A 130 -20.42 -16.66 27.09
N THR A 131 -20.13 -17.21 25.91
CA THR A 131 -20.87 -16.92 24.67
C THR A 131 -20.76 -18.07 23.69
N ILE A 132 -21.34 -17.89 22.50
CA ILE A 132 -21.19 -18.83 21.38
C ILE A 132 -20.30 -18.17 20.33
N ALA A 133 -19.22 -18.84 19.97
CA ALA A 133 -18.36 -18.49 18.85
C ALA A 133 -18.66 -19.39 17.65
N ARG A 134 -18.37 -18.90 16.43
CA ARG A 134 -18.43 -19.69 15.20
C ARG A 134 -17.10 -19.64 14.48
N PHE A 135 -16.67 -20.80 13.99
CA PHE A 135 -15.56 -20.97 13.06
C PHE A 135 -16.09 -21.55 11.75
N GLU A 136 -15.69 -20.99 10.61
CA GLU A 136 -16.11 -21.43 9.29
C GLU A 136 -15.00 -21.19 8.26
N VAL A 137 -14.67 -22.21 7.47
CA VAL A 137 -13.74 -22.09 6.34
C VAL A 137 -14.39 -22.63 5.08
N ARG A 138 -14.48 -21.77 4.06
CA ARG A 138 -14.99 -22.09 2.73
C ARG A 138 -14.01 -21.58 1.68
N PRO A 139 -13.01 -22.37 1.28
CA PRO A 139 -12.02 -21.93 0.30
C PRO A 139 -12.57 -22.02 -1.12
N ARG A 140 -12.15 -21.07 -1.96
CA ARG A 140 -12.52 -20.99 -3.38
C ARG A 140 -11.31 -20.55 -4.17
N TRP A 141 -10.90 -21.34 -5.15
CA TRP A 141 -9.81 -20.93 -6.02
C TRP A 141 -10.37 -20.08 -7.15
N ASP A 142 -9.93 -18.83 -7.21
CA ASP A 142 -10.28 -17.88 -8.28
C ASP A 142 -11.80 -17.71 -8.51
N PHE A 143 -12.58 -17.58 -7.43
CA PHE A 143 -14.05 -17.40 -7.48
C PHE A 143 -14.86 -18.54 -8.13
N GLU A 144 -14.22 -19.63 -8.53
CA GLU A 144 -14.87 -20.67 -9.34
C GLU A 144 -14.60 -22.07 -8.82
N ALA A 145 -13.32 -22.42 -8.72
CA ALA A 145 -12.93 -23.80 -8.46
C ALA A 145 -13.24 -24.19 -7.01
N ARG A 146 -13.98 -25.29 -6.89
CA ARG A 146 -14.35 -25.94 -5.63
C ARG A 146 -13.34 -27.05 -5.32
N PRO A 147 -12.88 -27.18 -4.07
CA PRO A 147 -11.93 -28.21 -3.71
C PRO A 147 -12.59 -29.59 -3.61
N SER A 148 -11.78 -30.63 -3.70
CA SER A 148 -12.12 -31.91 -3.05
C SER A 148 -11.66 -31.88 -1.59
N THR A 149 -12.42 -32.50 -0.69
CA THR A 149 -12.20 -32.37 0.76
C THR A 149 -11.89 -33.71 1.41
N VAL A 150 -10.83 -33.73 2.24
CA VAL A 150 -10.44 -34.87 3.07
C VAL A 150 -10.49 -34.43 4.53
N HIS A 151 -11.27 -35.13 5.37
CA HIS A 151 -11.46 -34.79 6.79
C HIS A 151 -11.31 -36.05 7.66
N PRO A 152 -10.07 -36.53 7.88
CA PRO A 152 -9.82 -37.84 8.49
C PRO A 152 -9.82 -37.79 10.03
N LYS A 153 -9.64 -36.60 10.62
CA LYS A 153 -9.64 -36.37 12.07
C LYS A 153 -10.65 -35.26 12.39
N PRO A 154 -11.28 -35.27 13.58
CA PRO A 154 -12.27 -34.26 13.95
C PRO A 154 -11.75 -32.81 13.98
N ASN A 155 -10.43 -32.61 14.03
CA ASN A 155 -9.80 -31.32 14.24
C ASN A 155 -8.92 -30.87 13.06
N SER A 156 -9.09 -31.47 11.87
CA SER A 156 -8.32 -31.11 10.69
C SER A 156 -9.01 -31.48 9.38
N ALA A 157 -8.94 -30.58 8.39
CA ALA A 157 -9.38 -30.83 7.02
C ALA A 157 -8.30 -30.44 6.02
N THR A 158 -8.24 -31.14 4.89
CA THR A 158 -7.47 -30.74 3.70
C THR A 158 -8.42 -30.49 2.55
N PHE A 159 -8.30 -29.33 1.91
CA PHE A 159 -9.00 -28.96 0.69
C PHE A 159 -8.00 -28.96 -0.47
N HIS A 160 -8.20 -29.85 -1.44
CA HIS A 160 -7.31 -30.01 -2.58
C HIS A 160 -7.83 -29.26 -3.81
N PHE A 161 -6.95 -28.46 -4.40
CA PHE A 161 -7.07 -27.81 -5.70
C PHE A 161 -6.01 -28.40 -6.66
N ASN A 162 -6.04 -28.01 -7.94
CA ASN A 162 -5.04 -28.50 -8.90
C ASN A 162 -3.65 -27.89 -8.63
N GLU A 163 -3.64 -26.66 -8.10
CA GLU A 163 -2.46 -25.81 -7.91
C GLU A 163 -1.81 -26.01 -6.54
N GLY A 164 -2.50 -26.66 -5.62
CA GLY A 164 -2.03 -26.89 -4.26
C GLY A 164 -3.14 -27.32 -3.31
N GLN A 165 -2.86 -27.25 -2.02
CA GLN A 165 -3.81 -27.69 -1.00
C GLN A 165 -3.85 -26.72 0.17
N LEU A 166 -5.06 -26.48 0.68
CA LEU A 166 -5.27 -25.77 1.94
C LEU A 166 -5.49 -26.80 3.05
N PHE A 167 -4.57 -26.82 4.01
CA PHE A 167 -4.73 -27.57 5.24
C PHE A 167 -5.25 -26.66 6.35
N VAL A 168 -6.25 -27.14 7.08
CA VAL A 168 -6.83 -26.45 8.24
C VAL A 168 -6.70 -27.36 9.45
N TRP A 169 -6.17 -26.81 10.54
CA TRP A 169 -6.14 -27.46 11.85
C TRP A 169 -6.80 -26.60 12.90
N THR A 170 -7.49 -27.23 13.85
CA THR A 170 -8.16 -26.56 14.96
C THR A 170 -7.81 -27.23 16.28
N SER A 171 -7.83 -26.48 17.39
CA SER A 171 -7.71 -27.03 18.75
C SER A 171 -9.04 -27.62 19.27
N PHE A 172 -10.08 -27.61 18.45
CA PHE A 172 -11.44 -28.05 18.72
C PHE A 172 -11.95 -28.91 17.57
N ALA A 173 -13.03 -29.66 17.78
CA ALA A 173 -13.64 -30.44 16.72
C ALA A 173 -14.45 -29.55 15.77
N ALA A 174 -14.36 -29.83 14.48
CA ALA A 174 -15.14 -29.20 13.42
C ALA A 174 -15.74 -30.29 12.52
N ARG A 175 -16.74 -29.92 11.71
CA ARG A 175 -17.42 -30.83 10.79
C ARG A 175 -17.49 -30.24 9.40
N ILE A 176 -17.49 -31.11 8.40
CA ILE A 176 -17.82 -30.70 7.03
C ILE A 176 -19.33 -30.56 6.93
N GLN A 177 -19.78 -29.40 6.45
CA GLN A 177 -21.14 -29.16 6.02
C GLN A 177 -21.07 -28.54 4.64
N GLU A 178 -21.71 -29.20 3.66
CA GLU A 178 -21.57 -28.88 2.25
C GLU A 178 -20.08 -28.84 1.83
N GLU A 179 -19.55 -27.65 1.57
CA GLU A 179 -18.16 -27.43 1.15
C GLU A 179 -17.37 -26.61 2.16
N SER A 180 -17.83 -26.58 3.41
CA SER A 180 -17.26 -25.75 4.47
C SER A 180 -16.91 -26.57 5.70
N LEU A 181 -15.79 -26.23 6.32
CA LEU A 181 -15.42 -26.74 7.64
C LEU A 181 -16.01 -25.79 8.69
N ILE A 182 -16.94 -26.26 9.51
CA ILE A 182 -17.72 -25.44 10.44
C ILE A 182 -17.63 -25.99 11.87
N ALA A 183 -17.56 -25.09 12.85
CA ALA A 183 -17.78 -25.39 14.26
C ALA A 183 -18.54 -24.27 14.97
N ASP A 184 -19.56 -24.65 15.74
CA ASP A 184 -20.25 -23.76 16.69
C ASP A 184 -19.80 -24.13 18.10
N LEU A 185 -19.25 -23.16 18.82
CA LEU A 185 -18.43 -23.39 20.00
C LEU A 185 -19.03 -22.61 21.17
N THR A 186 -19.56 -23.33 22.17
CA THR A 186 -19.85 -22.71 23.47
C THR A 186 -18.52 -22.48 24.17
N VAL A 187 -18.22 -21.22 24.46
CA VAL A 187 -16.99 -20.79 25.13
C VAL A 187 -17.32 -20.10 26.43
N SER A 188 -16.40 -20.19 27.37
CA SER A 188 -16.47 -19.65 28.72
C SER A 188 -15.23 -18.82 29.01
N SER A 189 -15.29 -17.99 30.06
CA SER A 189 -14.14 -17.18 30.46
C SER A 189 -12.92 -18.07 30.67
N SER A 190 -11.78 -17.69 30.09
CA SER A 190 -10.49 -18.42 30.04
C SER A 190 -10.30 -19.44 28.91
N ASP A 191 -11.32 -19.73 28.11
CA ASP A 191 -11.14 -20.54 26.92
C ASP A 191 -10.23 -19.83 25.91
N GLU A 192 -9.28 -20.61 25.37
CA GLU A 192 -8.37 -20.17 24.34
C GLU A 192 -8.33 -21.23 23.23
N LEU A 193 -8.80 -20.83 22.05
CA LEU A 193 -9.01 -21.68 20.90
C LEU A 193 -8.09 -21.25 19.76
N TRP A 194 -7.56 -22.24 19.05
CA TRP A 194 -6.57 -22.03 17.99
C TRP A 194 -7.07 -22.61 16.68
N ALA A 195 -6.88 -21.87 15.60
CA ALA A 195 -7.06 -22.35 14.23
C ALA A 195 -5.83 -21.98 13.40
N VAL A 196 -5.40 -22.90 12.55
CA VAL A 196 -4.28 -22.73 11.63
C VAL A 196 -4.77 -22.94 10.22
N ILE A 197 -4.50 -21.98 9.35
CA ILE A 197 -4.79 -22.02 7.91
C ILE A 197 -3.45 -22.09 7.19
N GLU A 198 -3.12 -23.24 6.61
CA GLU A 198 -1.84 -23.50 5.95
C GLU A 198 -2.04 -23.83 4.47
N TRP A 199 -1.53 -22.99 3.58
CA TRP A 199 -1.39 -23.31 2.17
C TRP A 199 -0.12 -24.12 1.93
N ASN A 200 -0.23 -25.22 1.19
CA ASN A 200 0.87 -26.13 0.84
C ASN A 200 1.68 -26.56 2.09
N PRO A 201 1.10 -27.36 3.00
CA PRO A 201 1.78 -27.82 4.20
C PRO A 201 3.02 -28.65 3.86
N GLN A 202 4.13 -28.36 4.54
CA GLN A 202 5.44 -28.99 4.31
C GLN A 202 6.09 -29.52 5.60
N ARG A 203 5.41 -29.39 6.75
CA ARG A 203 5.87 -29.85 8.07
C ARG A 203 4.86 -30.84 8.64
N GLY A 204 5.26 -31.56 9.69
CA GLY A 204 4.41 -32.55 10.36
C GLY A 204 3.13 -31.97 10.98
N ASP A 205 2.44 -32.77 11.79
CA ASP A 205 1.15 -32.40 12.36
C ASP A 205 1.20 -31.09 13.19
N TRP A 206 0.08 -30.37 13.19
CA TRP A 206 -0.12 -29.24 14.08
C TRP A 206 -0.60 -29.71 15.46
N THR A 207 -0.09 -29.05 16.48
CA THR A 207 -0.52 -29.16 17.88
C THR A 207 -0.71 -27.77 18.44
N ARG A 208 -1.41 -27.66 19.58
CA ARG A 208 -1.55 -26.38 20.28
C ARG A 208 -0.18 -25.76 20.59
N ASP A 209 0.74 -26.53 21.14
CA ASP A 209 2.08 -26.03 21.49
C ASP A 209 2.84 -25.50 20.27
N ARG A 210 2.69 -26.15 19.10
CA ARG A 210 3.29 -25.64 17.88
C ARG A 210 2.62 -24.35 17.41
N ALA A 211 1.29 -24.28 17.43
CA ALA A 211 0.55 -23.07 17.07
C ALA A 211 0.96 -21.87 17.95
N VAL A 212 1.07 -22.09 19.26
CA VAL A 212 1.56 -21.09 20.24
C VAL A 212 2.97 -20.64 19.87
N ARG A 213 3.93 -21.56 19.69
CA ARG A 213 5.32 -21.21 19.37
C ARG A 213 5.46 -20.42 18.08
N GLU A 214 4.76 -20.82 17.02
CA GLU A 214 4.84 -20.14 15.71
C GLU A 214 4.16 -18.76 15.75
N PHE A 215 3.07 -18.62 16.51
CA PHE A 215 2.43 -17.34 16.80
C PHE A 215 3.37 -16.38 17.54
N GLU A 216 3.98 -16.85 18.63
CA GLU A 216 4.90 -16.05 19.44
C GLU A 216 6.16 -15.66 18.66
N ALA A 217 6.72 -16.57 17.86
CA ALA A 217 7.86 -16.28 17.00
C ALA A 217 7.54 -15.20 15.96
N ALA A 218 6.35 -15.23 15.35
CA ALA A 218 5.91 -14.21 14.41
C ALA A 218 5.74 -12.84 15.08
N VAL A 219 5.11 -12.79 16.26
CA VAL A 219 4.98 -11.57 17.07
C VAL A 219 6.35 -11.02 17.46
N GLN A 220 7.27 -11.88 17.89
CA GLN A 220 8.61 -11.46 18.31
C GLN A 220 9.43 -10.90 17.16
N TYR A 221 9.39 -11.53 15.97
CA TYR A 221 10.05 -10.99 14.79
C TYR A 221 9.67 -9.53 14.52
N TRP A 222 8.37 -9.23 14.55
CA TRP A 222 7.93 -7.88 14.22
C TRP A 222 8.38 -6.86 15.28
N ARG A 223 8.37 -7.24 16.55
CA ARG A 223 8.91 -6.39 17.64
C ARG A 223 10.40 -6.15 17.45
N ASP A 224 11.18 -7.19 17.16
CA ASP A 224 12.62 -7.07 16.92
C ASP A 224 12.92 -6.18 15.71
N TRP A 225 12.18 -6.37 14.61
CA TRP A 225 12.33 -5.54 13.42
C TRP A 225 11.99 -4.06 13.73
N THR A 226 10.87 -3.82 14.42
CA THR A 226 10.38 -2.48 14.77
C THR A 226 11.31 -1.77 15.76
N ALA A 227 11.89 -2.49 16.71
CA ALA A 227 12.85 -1.95 17.68
C ALA A 227 14.12 -1.40 17.00
N GLY A 228 14.45 -1.89 15.81
CA GLY A 228 15.56 -1.37 15.00
C GLY A 228 15.25 -0.11 14.20
N LEU A 229 14.05 0.48 14.30
CA LEU A 229 13.72 1.72 13.61
C LEU A 229 14.27 2.94 14.35
N LYS A 230 14.89 3.86 13.62
CA LYS A 230 15.33 5.17 14.13
C LYS A 230 14.16 6.14 14.23
N ILE A 231 13.34 5.99 15.27
CA ILE A 231 12.24 6.90 15.62
C ILE A 231 12.38 7.24 17.10
N ASP A 232 12.58 8.52 17.42
CA ASP A 232 12.78 8.96 18.79
C ASP A 232 11.50 8.81 19.64
N ALA A 233 11.65 8.56 20.94
CA ALA A 233 10.52 8.35 21.86
C ALA A 233 9.57 9.57 21.96
N GLY A 234 10.07 10.77 21.64
CA GLY A 234 9.31 12.03 21.62
C GLY A 234 8.83 12.46 20.22
N GLU A 235 9.11 11.68 19.17
CA GLU A 235 8.73 12.04 17.80
C GLU A 235 7.20 12.21 17.70
N PRO A 236 6.71 13.39 17.30
CA PRO A 236 5.29 13.59 17.06
C PRO A 236 4.78 12.53 16.07
N ARG A 237 3.64 11.90 16.38
CA ARG A 237 3.08 10.78 15.59
C ARG A 237 3.98 9.54 15.49
N GLY A 238 4.92 9.34 16.41
CA GLY A 238 5.84 8.19 16.38
C GLY A 238 5.14 6.82 16.23
N ALA A 239 3.95 6.63 16.82
CA ALA A 239 3.14 5.44 16.62
C ALA A 239 2.66 5.27 15.16
N SER A 240 2.14 6.33 14.55
CA SER A 240 1.69 6.32 13.15
C SER A 240 2.84 6.16 12.17
N LEU A 241 4.02 6.74 12.47
CA LEU A 241 5.24 6.56 11.68
C LEU A 241 5.72 5.11 11.74
N ARG A 242 5.75 4.49 12.94
CA ARG A 242 6.03 3.05 13.10
C ARG A 242 5.01 2.21 12.35
N ARG A 243 3.72 2.58 12.39
CA ARG A 243 2.68 1.83 11.66
C ARG A 243 2.93 1.84 10.16
N SER A 244 3.26 3.00 9.58
CA SER A 244 3.57 3.12 8.16
C SER A 244 4.84 2.35 7.79
N ALA A 245 5.90 2.42 8.61
CA ALA A 245 7.12 1.66 8.39
C ALA A 245 6.89 0.14 8.38
N ILE A 246 6.12 -0.39 9.33
CA ILE A 246 5.77 -1.81 9.38
C ILE A 246 4.90 -2.20 8.17
N THR A 247 4.00 -1.33 7.73
CA THR A 247 3.16 -1.60 6.55
C THR A 247 4.02 -1.66 5.28
N VAL A 248 4.96 -0.72 5.12
CA VAL A 248 5.96 -0.76 4.04
C VAL A 248 6.75 -2.07 4.09
N HIS A 249 7.28 -2.45 5.25
CA HIS A 249 8.05 -3.70 5.41
C HIS A 249 7.23 -4.93 5.07
N LEU A 250 5.95 -4.97 5.49
CA LEU A 250 5.02 -6.05 5.17
C LEU A 250 4.81 -6.21 3.66
N LEU A 251 4.72 -5.11 2.93
CA LEU A 251 4.49 -5.09 1.48
C LEU A 251 5.77 -5.33 0.67
N SER A 252 6.96 -5.17 1.28
CA SER A 252 8.25 -5.49 0.66
C SER A 252 8.47 -7.00 0.60
N HIS A 253 8.44 -7.56 -0.63
CA HIS A 253 8.53 -9.00 -0.86
C HIS A 253 9.85 -9.58 -0.36
N ALA A 254 9.79 -10.58 0.51
CA ALA A 254 10.95 -11.09 1.26
C ALA A 254 12.14 -11.58 0.41
N GLU A 255 11.91 -12.04 -0.83
CA GLU A 255 12.99 -12.57 -1.69
C GLU A 255 13.68 -11.48 -2.52
N HIS A 256 12.91 -10.55 -3.08
CA HIS A 256 13.42 -9.55 -4.03
C HIS A 256 13.45 -8.13 -3.46
N ASN A 257 12.85 -7.93 -2.29
CA ASN A 257 12.50 -6.64 -1.72
C ASN A 257 11.71 -5.70 -2.66
N ALA A 258 11.09 -6.28 -3.69
CA ALA A 258 10.14 -5.61 -4.55
C ALA A 258 8.84 -5.38 -3.75
N ALA A 259 8.48 -4.11 -3.54
CA ALA A 259 7.30 -3.78 -2.75
C ALA A 259 6.04 -3.74 -3.62
N ALA A 260 5.01 -4.48 -3.21
CA ALA A 260 3.71 -4.43 -3.87
C ALA A 260 3.02 -3.08 -3.58
N ALA A 261 2.44 -2.43 -4.59
CA ALA A 261 1.72 -1.17 -4.39
C ALA A 261 0.53 -1.32 -3.43
N ALA A 262 -0.19 -2.46 -3.49
CA ALA A 262 -1.14 -2.92 -2.48
C ALA A 262 -1.25 -4.45 -2.53
N ILE A 263 -1.87 -5.08 -1.52
CA ILE A 263 -2.13 -6.54 -1.57
C ILE A 263 -3.42 -6.90 -2.31
N THR A 264 -4.19 -5.91 -2.73
CA THR A 264 -5.53 -6.04 -3.32
C THR A 264 -5.55 -5.67 -4.79
N THR A 265 -6.58 -6.16 -5.48
CA THR A 265 -6.93 -5.74 -6.83
C THR A 265 -8.39 -5.34 -6.89
N SER A 266 -8.71 -4.49 -7.86
CA SER A 266 -10.07 -4.20 -8.32
C SER A 266 -10.98 -3.60 -7.25
N LEU A 267 -10.40 -3.03 -6.20
CA LEU A 267 -11.14 -2.15 -5.33
C LEU A 267 -11.39 -0.84 -6.07
N PRO A 268 -12.63 -0.32 -6.03
CA PRO A 268 -13.03 0.76 -6.91
C PRO A 268 -12.59 2.12 -6.37
N GLU A 269 -12.01 2.95 -7.25
CA GLU A 269 -11.81 4.38 -6.99
C GLU A 269 -13.15 5.12 -6.79
N ARG A 270 -14.27 4.52 -7.24
CA ARG A 270 -15.63 4.97 -6.91
C ARG A 270 -16.58 3.80 -6.95
N ILE A 271 -17.42 3.63 -5.92
CA ILE A 271 -18.45 2.57 -5.90
C ILE A 271 -19.32 2.63 -7.18
N GLY A 272 -19.45 1.49 -7.86
CA GLY A 272 -20.13 1.35 -9.15
C GLY A 272 -19.36 1.89 -10.35
N GLY A 273 -18.13 2.40 -10.16
CA GLY A 273 -17.22 2.82 -11.21
C GLY A 273 -16.45 1.66 -11.84
N ASN A 274 -15.79 1.98 -12.96
CA ASN A 274 -15.00 1.05 -13.77
C ASN A 274 -13.49 1.22 -13.62
N ARG A 275 -13.05 2.12 -12.73
CA ARG A 275 -11.66 2.39 -12.40
C ARG A 275 -11.22 1.49 -11.25
N ASN A 276 -11.11 0.21 -11.59
CA ASN A 276 -10.82 -0.89 -10.68
C ASN A 276 -9.58 -1.61 -11.24
N TYR A 277 -8.42 -1.38 -10.63
CA TYR A 277 -7.11 -1.81 -11.14
C TYR A 277 -6.43 -2.82 -10.21
N ASP A 278 -5.52 -3.61 -10.75
CA ASP A 278 -4.69 -4.55 -9.98
C ASP A 278 -3.40 -3.89 -9.52
N TYR A 279 -3.20 -3.79 -8.21
CA TYR A 279 -2.07 -3.10 -7.57
C TYR A 279 -1.07 -4.06 -6.91
N ARG A 280 -1.18 -5.36 -7.17
CA ARG A 280 -0.35 -6.41 -6.52
C ARG A 280 1.07 -6.51 -7.07
N PHE A 281 1.50 -5.52 -7.84
CA PHE A 281 2.77 -5.48 -8.58
C PHE A 281 3.72 -4.43 -7.99
N ALA A 282 5.00 -4.50 -8.39
CA ALA A 282 6.02 -3.55 -7.98
C ALA A 282 6.13 -2.41 -9.00
N TRP A 283 5.55 -1.25 -8.69
CA TRP A 283 5.86 -0.02 -9.39
C TRP A 283 7.23 0.48 -8.94
N VAL A 284 8.09 0.85 -9.89
CA VAL A 284 9.42 1.42 -9.57
C VAL A 284 9.24 2.68 -8.73
N ARG A 285 8.24 3.52 -9.04
CA ARG A 285 7.87 4.69 -8.24
C ARG A 285 7.59 4.34 -6.78
N ASP A 286 6.59 3.49 -6.56
CA ASP A 286 6.05 3.18 -5.24
C ASP A 286 7.09 2.45 -4.38
N ALA A 287 7.80 1.47 -4.95
CA ALA A 287 8.84 0.73 -4.26
C ALA A 287 10.04 1.63 -3.90
N SER A 288 10.51 2.48 -4.82
CA SER A 288 11.62 3.41 -4.56
C SER A 288 11.27 4.42 -3.46
N LEU A 289 10.07 5.01 -3.49
CA LEU A 289 9.59 5.91 -2.43
C LEU A 289 9.61 5.23 -1.06
N SER A 290 9.14 3.99 -1.01
CA SER A 290 9.00 3.21 0.23
C SER A 290 10.33 2.83 0.85
N LEU A 291 11.29 2.48 0.01
CA LEU A 291 12.61 2.07 0.47
C LEU A 291 13.45 3.27 0.87
N ALA A 292 13.31 4.42 0.21
CA ALA A 292 13.86 5.69 0.68
C ALA A 292 13.39 6.05 2.10
N LEU A 293 12.12 5.77 2.43
CA LEU A 293 11.60 5.90 3.80
C LEU A 293 12.32 4.95 4.77
N LEU A 294 12.49 3.67 4.40
CA LEU A 294 13.18 2.69 5.24
C LEU A 294 14.66 3.05 5.49
N ALA A 295 15.39 3.56 4.49
CA ALA A 295 16.76 4.05 4.68
C ALA A 295 16.83 5.16 5.74
N ARG A 296 15.92 6.13 5.68
CA ARG A 296 15.83 7.22 6.68
C ARG A 296 15.52 6.71 8.09
N LEU A 297 14.92 5.53 8.21
CA LEU A 297 14.64 4.85 9.48
C LEU A 297 15.76 3.90 9.92
N GLY A 298 16.91 3.89 9.24
CA GLY A 298 18.06 3.06 9.58
C GLY A 298 18.05 1.66 8.98
N LYS A 299 17.11 1.35 8.08
CA LYS A 299 17.02 0.06 7.39
C LYS A 299 17.68 0.14 6.01
N VAL A 300 18.96 0.50 5.98
CA VAL A 300 19.71 0.74 4.74
C VAL A 300 19.89 -0.53 3.90
N ASP A 301 20.03 -1.69 4.56
CA ASP A 301 20.18 -2.99 3.89
C ASP A 301 18.94 -3.38 3.06
N GLU A 302 17.75 -2.96 3.47
CA GLU A 302 16.50 -3.16 2.70
C GLU A 302 16.60 -2.47 1.34
N VAL A 303 17.11 -1.24 1.33
CA VAL A 303 17.26 -0.46 0.10
C VAL A 303 18.33 -1.07 -0.79
N GLN A 304 19.42 -1.55 -0.20
CA GLN A 304 20.48 -2.22 -0.96
C GLN A 304 19.95 -3.42 -1.75
N ARG A 305 19.19 -4.31 -1.10
CA ARG A 305 18.61 -5.50 -1.77
C ARG A 305 17.72 -5.13 -2.96
N TYR A 306 16.93 -4.07 -2.81
CA TYR A 306 16.08 -3.60 -3.90
C TYR A 306 16.87 -2.96 -5.04
N LEU A 307 17.90 -2.16 -4.74
CA LEU A 307 18.78 -1.61 -5.79
C LEU A 307 19.53 -2.72 -6.53
N ASP A 308 20.01 -3.74 -5.80
CA ASP A 308 20.61 -4.94 -6.38
C ASP A 308 19.59 -5.67 -7.29
N TRP A 309 18.34 -5.81 -6.85
CA TRP A 309 17.26 -6.40 -7.65
C TRP A 309 16.98 -5.58 -8.92
N LEU A 310 16.81 -4.26 -8.81
CA LEU A 310 16.61 -3.36 -9.97
C LEU A 310 17.75 -3.47 -10.99
N CYS A 311 18.99 -3.65 -10.55
CA CYS A 311 20.14 -3.81 -11.43
C CYS A 311 20.07 -5.12 -12.25
N GLY A 312 19.39 -6.13 -11.74
CA GLY A 312 19.17 -7.42 -12.43
C GLY A 312 17.96 -7.44 -13.35
N LEU A 313 17.13 -6.39 -13.38
CA LEU A 313 15.92 -6.36 -14.21
C LEU A 313 16.22 -6.00 -15.66
N ASN A 314 15.40 -6.57 -16.54
CA ASN A 314 15.30 -6.18 -17.94
C ASN A 314 14.09 -5.25 -18.15
N SER A 315 13.98 -4.67 -19.33
CA SER A 315 12.84 -3.85 -19.76
C SER A 315 12.44 -4.29 -21.16
N ASP A 316 11.13 -4.41 -21.43
CA ASP A 316 10.61 -4.74 -22.77
C ASP A 316 10.53 -3.49 -23.68
N SER A 317 11.18 -2.39 -23.28
CA SER A 317 11.24 -1.13 -24.02
C SER A 317 12.65 -0.55 -23.97
N ASP A 318 12.88 0.53 -24.71
CA ASP A 318 14.17 1.26 -24.69
C ASP A 318 14.45 1.97 -23.35
N ALA A 319 13.46 2.04 -22.45
CA ALA A 319 13.64 2.62 -21.12
C ALA A 319 14.49 1.69 -20.22
N PRO A 320 15.40 2.23 -19.39
CA PRO A 320 16.27 1.43 -18.52
C PRO A 320 15.53 0.55 -17.50
N LEU A 321 14.30 0.93 -17.15
CA LEU A 321 13.39 0.19 -16.28
C LEU A 321 11.95 0.34 -16.83
N GLN A 322 11.11 -0.65 -16.60
CA GLN A 322 9.67 -0.54 -16.83
C GLN A 322 9.00 0.31 -15.74
N VAL A 323 7.77 0.73 -16.00
CA VAL A 323 6.91 1.41 -15.01
C VAL A 323 6.66 0.50 -13.80
N CYS A 324 6.31 -0.76 -14.06
CA CYS A 324 6.06 -1.77 -13.05
C CYS A 324 6.40 -3.18 -13.52
N TYR A 325 6.59 -4.07 -12.55
CA TYR A 325 7.00 -5.46 -12.72
C TYR A 325 6.16 -6.38 -11.84
N ARG A 326 6.08 -7.66 -12.22
CA ARG A 326 5.75 -8.71 -11.25
C ARG A 326 6.77 -8.70 -10.11
N LEU A 327 6.40 -9.26 -8.95
CA LEU A 327 7.25 -9.27 -7.77
C LEU A 327 8.51 -10.14 -7.92
N ASP A 328 8.55 -11.00 -8.93
CA ASP A 328 9.70 -11.80 -9.34
C ASP A 328 10.53 -11.15 -10.46
N GLY A 329 10.16 -9.95 -10.91
CA GLY A 329 10.87 -9.20 -11.95
C GLY A 329 10.40 -9.48 -13.38
N HIS A 330 9.42 -10.36 -13.59
CA HIS A 330 8.84 -10.53 -14.92
C HIS A 330 8.15 -9.26 -15.42
N THR A 331 8.29 -9.01 -16.72
CA THR A 331 7.85 -7.79 -17.39
C THR A 331 6.38 -7.81 -17.83
N GLN A 332 5.82 -9.00 -18.04
CA GLN A 332 4.48 -9.19 -18.59
C GLN A 332 3.41 -9.06 -17.50
N LEU A 333 2.54 -8.04 -17.67
CA LEU A 333 1.42 -7.73 -16.79
C LEU A 333 0.12 -7.56 -17.60
N ASP A 334 -0.14 -8.52 -18.49
CA ASP A 334 -1.30 -8.46 -19.39
C ASP A 334 -2.60 -8.34 -18.59
N GLN A 335 -3.41 -7.36 -18.98
CA GLN A 335 -4.66 -7.08 -18.31
C GLN A 335 -5.77 -8.01 -18.81
N VAL A 336 -6.44 -8.68 -17.88
CA VAL A 336 -7.60 -9.53 -18.16
C VAL A 336 -8.76 -9.19 -17.22
N GLU A 337 -9.99 -9.26 -17.72
CA GLU A 337 -11.18 -9.06 -16.90
C GLU A 337 -11.75 -10.41 -16.45
N VAL A 338 -12.05 -10.53 -15.15
CA VAL A 338 -12.60 -11.76 -14.56
C VAL A 338 -14.12 -11.73 -14.68
N SER A 339 -14.66 -12.60 -15.53
CA SER A 339 -16.09 -12.62 -15.85
C SER A 339 -16.96 -13.16 -14.72
N GLY A 340 -18.14 -12.55 -14.51
CA GLY A 340 -19.16 -13.04 -13.59
C GLY A 340 -18.90 -12.78 -12.11
N VAL A 341 -17.75 -12.19 -11.74
CA VAL A 341 -17.47 -11.74 -10.38
C VAL A 341 -18.21 -10.43 -10.12
N ARG A 342 -18.82 -10.28 -8.93
CA ARG A 342 -19.59 -9.09 -8.57
C ARG A 342 -18.73 -7.82 -8.51
N GLY A 343 -17.53 -7.94 -7.93
CA GLY A 343 -16.68 -6.80 -7.58
C GLY A 343 -17.12 -6.16 -6.26
N TYR A 344 -16.21 -5.43 -5.61
CA TYR A 344 -16.49 -4.81 -4.31
C TYR A 344 -17.67 -3.85 -4.41
N ALA A 345 -18.70 -4.08 -3.60
CA ALA A 345 -19.96 -3.33 -3.64
C ALA A 345 -20.55 -3.22 -5.07
N ASP A 346 -20.50 -4.33 -5.82
CA ASP A 346 -20.98 -4.47 -7.20
C ASP A 346 -20.26 -3.57 -8.22
N SER A 347 -19.05 -3.11 -7.89
CA SER A 347 -18.23 -2.29 -8.77
C SER A 347 -17.46 -3.15 -9.77
N ARG A 348 -17.77 -2.98 -11.05
CA ARG A 348 -17.22 -3.79 -12.14
C ARG A 348 -16.40 -2.94 -13.12
N PRO A 349 -15.41 -3.54 -13.79
CA PRO A 349 -15.07 -4.97 -13.77
C PRO A 349 -14.05 -5.32 -12.68
N VAL A 350 -13.86 -6.61 -12.45
CA VAL A 350 -12.70 -7.16 -11.72
C VAL A 350 -11.61 -7.48 -12.74
N ARG A 351 -10.38 -7.08 -12.47
CA ARG A 351 -9.24 -7.21 -13.39
C ARG A 351 -8.02 -7.83 -12.72
N TYR A 352 -7.27 -8.59 -13.50
CA TYR A 352 -5.89 -8.96 -13.18
C TYR A 352 -4.94 -8.31 -14.17
N GLY A 353 -3.70 -8.10 -13.73
CA GLY A 353 -2.69 -7.44 -14.55
C GLY A 353 -2.92 -5.93 -14.65
N ASN A 354 -1.94 -5.24 -15.22
CA ASN A 354 -1.96 -3.78 -15.30
C ASN A 354 -1.31 -3.26 -16.58
N ARG A 355 -2.09 -2.51 -17.36
CA ARG A 355 -1.65 -1.91 -18.63
C ARG A 355 -0.50 -0.90 -18.47
N ALA A 356 -0.27 -0.37 -17.27
CA ALA A 356 0.79 0.59 -16.96
C ALA A 356 2.18 0.07 -17.34
N ALA A 357 2.40 -1.25 -17.29
CA ALA A 357 3.67 -1.87 -17.62
C ALA A 357 4.21 -1.49 -19.01
N ARG A 358 3.31 -1.23 -19.97
CA ARG A 358 3.66 -0.88 -21.36
C ARG A 358 3.65 0.63 -21.64
N GLN A 359 3.38 1.46 -20.63
CA GLN A 359 3.32 2.91 -20.80
C GLN A 359 4.71 3.55 -20.77
N ARG A 360 4.83 4.72 -21.39
CA ARG A 360 6.03 5.57 -21.23
C ARG A 360 5.80 6.53 -20.08
N GLN A 361 6.59 6.43 -19.01
CA GLN A 361 6.62 7.38 -17.91
C GLN A 361 8.06 7.77 -17.61
N LEU A 362 8.52 8.87 -18.20
CA LEU A 362 9.88 9.39 -18.03
C LEU A 362 10.08 9.84 -16.58
N GLY A 363 9.05 10.50 -16.01
CA GLY A 363 9.09 10.99 -14.65
C GLY A 363 9.20 9.90 -13.57
N SER A 364 8.86 8.64 -13.87
CA SER A 364 8.90 7.56 -12.88
C SER A 364 10.33 7.17 -12.47
N LEU A 365 11.32 7.40 -13.35
CA LEU A 365 12.74 7.18 -13.05
C LEU A 365 13.28 8.11 -11.95
N ALA A 366 12.63 9.26 -11.73
CA ALA A 366 13.04 10.23 -10.72
C ALA A 366 12.91 9.70 -9.30
N PHE A 367 11.88 8.88 -9.04
CA PHE A 367 11.69 8.26 -7.72
C PHE A 367 12.80 7.25 -7.42
N PHE A 368 13.26 6.51 -8.43
CA PHE A 368 14.46 5.68 -8.32
C PHE A 368 15.71 6.52 -8.05
N ALA A 369 15.95 7.58 -8.81
CA ALA A 369 17.12 8.44 -8.64
C ALA A 369 17.14 9.13 -7.26
N ASP A 370 15.99 9.59 -6.76
CA ASP A 370 15.85 10.18 -5.43
C ASP A 370 16.10 9.15 -4.33
N CYS A 371 15.56 7.93 -4.48
CA CYS A 371 15.84 6.81 -3.57
C CYS A 371 17.33 6.45 -3.54
N ALA A 372 18.00 6.40 -4.69
CA ALA A 372 19.43 6.15 -4.80
C ALA A 372 20.24 7.25 -4.09
N CYS A 373 19.81 8.51 -4.20
CA CYS A 373 20.47 9.63 -3.53
C CYS A 373 20.35 9.50 -2.01
N ILE A 374 19.14 9.24 -1.51
CA ILE A 374 18.87 9.03 -0.09
C ILE A 374 19.66 7.83 0.46
N TYR A 375 19.79 6.76 -0.34
CA TYR A 375 20.60 5.60 0.01
C TYR A 375 22.08 5.96 0.20
N VAL A 376 22.68 6.70 -0.73
CA VAL A 376 24.06 7.18 -0.64
C VAL A 376 24.24 8.09 0.59
N GLU A 377 23.35 9.06 0.78
CA GLU A 377 23.38 9.98 1.92
C GLU A 377 23.21 9.27 3.28
N SER A 378 22.50 8.15 3.29
CA SER A 378 22.30 7.32 4.48
C SER A 378 23.48 6.38 4.78
N GLY A 379 24.59 6.49 4.03
CA GLY A 379 25.78 5.65 4.19
C GLY A 379 25.67 4.28 3.53
N GLY A 380 24.77 4.13 2.55
CA GLY A 380 24.63 2.90 1.77
C GLY A 380 25.90 2.52 1.02
N ARG A 381 26.13 1.22 0.85
CA ARG A 381 27.21 0.68 0.03
C ARG A 381 26.90 0.89 -1.46
N TRP A 382 27.28 2.05 -1.98
CA TRP A 382 27.17 2.33 -3.41
C TRP A 382 28.13 1.44 -4.22
N GLN A 383 27.61 0.74 -5.23
CA GLN A 383 28.35 -0.23 -6.05
C GLN A 383 28.32 0.21 -7.52
N GLU A 384 29.27 -0.28 -8.31
CA GLU A 384 29.38 0.02 -9.74
C GLU A 384 28.09 -0.30 -10.51
N GLN A 385 27.41 -1.40 -10.20
CA GLN A 385 26.14 -1.75 -10.85
C GLN A 385 25.03 -0.72 -10.58
N HIS A 386 24.97 -0.16 -9.37
CA HIS A 386 24.02 0.90 -9.03
C HIS A 386 24.31 2.16 -9.84
N TRP A 387 25.59 2.52 -9.95
CA TRP A 387 26.04 3.63 -10.78
C TRP A 387 25.65 3.43 -12.23
N GLN A 388 25.90 2.25 -12.81
CA GLN A 388 25.58 1.97 -14.20
C GLN A 388 24.07 2.05 -14.47
N LEU A 389 23.20 1.60 -13.56
CA LEU A 389 21.75 1.76 -13.71
C LEU A 389 21.34 3.24 -13.66
N LEU A 390 21.85 4.00 -12.70
CA LEU A 390 21.59 5.44 -12.57
C LEU A 390 22.06 6.22 -13.80
N ARG A 391 23.28 5.92 -14.28
CA ARG A 391 23.86 6.50 -15.49
C ARG A 391 23.01 6.22 -16.72
N ARG A 392 22.52 4.98 -16.89
CA ARG A 392 21.57 4.63 -17.97
C ARG A 392 20.27 5.43 -17.86
N ALA A 393 19.72 5.60 -16.66
CA ALA A 393 18.53 6.41 -16.42
C ALA A 393 18.76 7.89 -16.82
N ALA A 394 19.86 8.50 -16.38
CA ALA A 394 20.20 9.88 -16.72
C ALA A 394 20.40 10.07 -18.23
N ASN A 395 21.20 9.21 -18.87
CA ASN A 395 21.45 9.26 -20.31
C ASN A 395 20.17 9.05 -21.13
N TYR A 396 19.29 8.16 -20.68
CA TYR A 396 17.98 7.96 -21.29
C TYR A 396 17.12 9.23 -21.20
N ILE A 397 17.10 9.92 -20.06
CA ILE A 397 16.39 11.20 -19.92
C ILE A 397 16.99 12.27 -20.84
N CYS A 398 18.31 12.40 -20.93
CA CYS A 398 18.95 13.35 -21.84
C CYS A 398 18.49 13.16 -23.29
N ALA A 399 18.41 11.91 -23.74
CA ALA A 399 17.98 11.59 -25.10
C ALA A 399 16.46 11.75 -25.32
N HIS A 400 15.62 11.54 -24.30
CA HIS A 400 14.18 11.34 -24.50
C HIS A 400 13.26 12.32 -23.77
N TRP A 401 13.76 13.26 -22.96
CA TRP A 401 12.90 14.15 -22.16
C TRP A 401 11.91 14.97 -22.98
N ARG A 402 12.18 15.20 -24.29
CA ARG A 402 11.26 15.88 -25.21
C ARG A 402 10.17 15.00 -25.80
N LEU A 403 10.09 13.71 -25.44
CA LEU A 403 8.97 12.85 -25.85
C LEU A 403 7.72 13.14 -25.01
N THR A 404 6.55 12.81 -25.57
CA THR A 404 5.30 12.74 -24.83
C THR A 404 5.25 11.45 -24.00
N GLU A 405 4.55 11.49 -22.87
CA GLU A 405 4.47 10.41 -21.88
C GLU A 405 3.06 10.32 -21.26
N ASN A 406 2.78 9.28 -20.48
CA ASN A 406 1.47 9.01 -19.88
C ASN A 406 1.25 9.71 -18.51
N GLY A 407 2.23 10.46 -18.02
CA GLY A 407 2.17 11.15 -16.73
C GLY A 407 2.17 10.20 -15.53
N VAL A 408 2.17 10.76 -14.32
CA VAL A 408 2.18 9.96 -13.07
C VAL A 408 0.84 9.25 -12.80
N TRP A 409 -0.24 9.75 -13.39
CA TRP A 409 -1.61 9.20 -13.30
C TRP A 409 -1.94 8.17 -14.39
N GLU A 410 -0.96 7.76 -15.20
CA GLU A 410 -1.12 6.68 -16.17
C GLU A 410 -2.20 6.95 -17.23
N LEU A 411 -2.31 8.22 -17.62
CA LEU A 411 -3.35 8.75 -18.51
C LEU A 411 -3.31 8.09 -19.88
N SER A 412 -4.47 8.01 -20.53
CA SER A 412 -4.63 7.33 -21.83
C SER A 412 -3.97 8.10 -22.98
N VAL A 413 -3.89 9.42 -22.88
CA VAL A 413 -3.29 10.29 -23.90
C VAL A 413 -1.87 10.65 -23.48
N GLN A 414 -0.92 10.52 -24.41
CA GLN A 414 0.45 10.97 -24.18
C GLN A 414 0.58 12.46 -24.44
N ALA A 415 1.18 13.19 -23.50
CA ALA A 415 1.42 14.64 -23.63
C ALA A 415 2.74 15.06 -22.96
N HIS A 416 3.10 16.34 -23.09
CA HIS A 416 4.17 16.94 -22.30
C HIS A 416 3.63 17.39 -20.94
N TYR A 417 3.39 16.43 -20.07
CA TYR A 417 2.93 16.68 -18.70
C TYR A 417 4.01 17.41 -17.90
N VAL A 418 3.66 18.53 -17.26
CA VAL A 418 4.62 19.39 -16.53
C VAL A 418 5.27 18.61 -15.40
N ALA A 419 4.50 17.86 -14.62
CA ALA A 419 5.03 17.02 -13.56
C ALA A 419 6.05 16.00 -14.09
N GLY A 420 5.81 15.39 -15.25
CA GLY A 420 6.77 14.46 -15.88
C GLY A 420 8.08 15.12 -16.30
N LYS A 421 8.03 16.38 -16.79
CA LYS A 421 9.21 17.19 -17.11
C LYS A 421 9.99 17.61 -15.86
N VAL A 422 9.29 18.05 -14.82
CA VAL A 422 9.89 18.33 -13.51
C VAL A 422 10.61 17.09 -12.98
N MET A 423 9.98 15.92 -13.05
CA MET A 423 10.61 14.69 -12.59
C MET A 423 11.78 14.26 -13.48
N SER A 424 11.73 14.51 -14.79
CA SER A 424 12.89 14.32 -15.67
C SER A 424 14.10 15.19 -15.24
N TRP A 425 13.85 16.45 -14.84
CA TRP A 425 14.89 17.30 -14.24
C TRP A 425 15.45 16.69 -12.94
N VAL A 426 14.59 16.16 -12.06
CA VAL A 426 15.02 15.50 -10.80
C VAL A 426 15.97 14.33 -11.06
N VAL A 427 15.74 13.52 -12.10
CA VAL A 427 16.66 12.41 -12.45
C VAL A 427 18.08 12.92 -12.64
N LEU A 428 18.24 13.99 -13.44
CA LEU A 428 19.54 14.53 -13.80
C LEU A 428 20.24 15.19 -12.61
N GLU A 429 19.50 15.95 -11.81
CA GLU A 429 20.03 16.57 -10.58
C GLU A 429 20.51 15.54 -9.57
N ARG A 430 19.72 14.49 -9.33
CA ARG A 430 20.10 13.40 -8.41
C ARG A 430 21.29 12.61 -8.96
N ALA A 431 21.35 12.36 -10.27
CA ALA A 431 22.50 11.71 -10.90
C ALA A 431 23.80 12.52 -10.71
N ALA A 432 23.76 13.82 -10.97
CA ALA A 432 24.90 14.72 -10.77
C ALA A 432 25.28 14.87 -9.29
N GLN A 433 24.31 14.84 -8.36
CA GLN A 433 24.57 14.84 -6.92
C GLN A 433 25.26 13.54 -6.48
N ILE A 434 24.77 12.38 -6.90
CA ILE A 434 25.37 11.09 -6.56
C ILE A 434 26.79 10.98 -7.15
N ALA A 435 27.01 11.45 -8.38
CA ALA A 435 28.33 11.52 -8.99
C ALA A 435 29.33 12.26 -8.09
N ARG A 436 28.95 13.46 -7.60
CA ARG A 436 29.76 14.26 -6.68
C ARG A 436 30.00 13.59 -5.33
N LEU A 437 28.98 12.95 -4.75
CA LEU A 437 29.07 12.29 -3.44
C LEU A 437 29.94 11.03 -3.49
N THR A 438 30.00 10.34 -4.63
CA THR A 438 30.63 9.03 -4.75
C THR A 438 31.90 9.03 -5.58
N GLY A 439 32.24 10.14 -6.25
CA GLY A 439 33.39 10.24 -7.16
C GLY A 439 33.24 9.44 -8.46
N HIS A 440 32.01 9.06 -8.84
CA HIS A 440 31.74 8.35 -10.10
C HIS A 440 31.41 9.34 -11.22
N GLY A 441 31.61 8.89 -12.47
CA GLY A 441 31.29 9.66 -13.67
C GLY A 441 32.44 10.51 -14.20
N GLU A 442 32.38 10.83 -15.47
CA GLU A 442 33.32 11.74 -16.13
C GLU A 442 32.74 13.17 -16.07
N ASP A 443 33.62 14.18 -15.89
CA ASP A 443 33.20 15.58 -15.75
C ASP A 443 32.36 16.07 -16.95
N GLU A 444 32.67 15.60 -18.16
CA GLU A 444 31.94 15.92 -19.39
C GLU A 444 30.49 15.38 -19.36
N GLU A 445 30.30 14.12 -18.96
CA GLU A 445 28.96 13.51 -18.86
C GLU A 445 28.10 14.20 -17.79
N ILE A 446 28.69 14.56 -16.66
CA ILE A 446 27.99 15.29 -15.58
C ILE A 446 27.61 16.71 -16.06
N ALA A 447 28.47 17.35 -16.86
CA ALA A 447 28.18 18.65 -17.47
C ALA A 447 27.03 18.57 -18.50
N ASP A 448 26.95 17.50 -19.27
CA ASP A 448 25.85 17.24 -20.21
C ASP A 448 24.50 17.05 -19.49
N TRP A 449 24.50 16.30 -18.39
CA TRP A 449 23.31 16.16 -17.54
C TRP A 449 22.86 17.50 -16.97
N SER A 450 23.81 18.30 -16.47
CA SER A 450 23.52 19.62 -15.92
C SER A 450 22.98 20.59 -16.97
N THR A 451 23.54 20.57 -18.18
CA THR A 451 23.07 21.38 -19.32
C THR A 451 21.65 20.99 -19.72
N THR A 452 21.37 19.69 -19.78
CA THR A 452 20.04 19.18 -20.10
C THR A 452 19.04 19.55 -18.99
N ALA A 453 19.41 19.42 -17.73
CA ALA A 453 18.57 19.82 -16.60
C ALA A 453 18.20 21.31 -16.69
N GLN A 454 19.17 22.18 -16.97
CA GLN A 454 18.91 23.61 -17.18
C GLN A 454 17.94 23.87 -18.34
N ALA A 455 18.06 23.13 -19.44
CA ALA A 455 17.14 23.22 -20.57
C ALA A 455 15.71 22.78 -20.20
N ILE A 456 15.56 21.68 -19.45
CA ILE A 456 14.26 21.23 -18.93
C ILE A 456 13.67 22.30 -18.01
N HIS A 457 14.45 22.81 -17.06
CA HIS A 457 14.00 23.83 -16.12
C HIS A 457 13.53 25.09 -16.84
N ALA A 458 14.31 25.61 -17.79
CA ALA A 458 13.94 26.76 -18.58
C ALA A 458 12.63 26.52 -19.36
N GLU A 459 12.48 25.35 -19.99
CA GLU A 459 11.28 25.02 -20.76
C GLU A 459 10.04 24.86 -19.88
N VAL A 460 10.16 24.22 -18.72
CA VAL A 460 9.05 24.10 -17.75
C VAL A 460 8.64 25.48 -17.23
N MET A 461 9.60 26.36 -16.96
CA MET A 461 9.33 27.72 -16.50
C MET A 461 8.67 28.59 -17.58
N ASP A 462 8.93 28.32 -18.85
CA ASP A 462 8.30 29.04 -19.96
C ASP A 462 6.93 28.44 -20.32
N LYS A 463 6.90 27.17 -20.70
CA LYS A 463 5.72 26.49 -21.27
C LYS A 463 4.78 25.87 -20.24
N GLY A 464 5.27 25.62 -19.03
CA GLY A 464 4.52 24.98 -17.96
C GLY A 464 3.73 25.95 -17.06
N TRP A 465 3.85 27.27 -17.29
CA TRP A 465 3.22 28.29 -16.47
C TRP A 465 2.08 29.00 -17.20
N SER A 466 0.90 29.06 -16.57
CA SER A 466 -0.22 29.89 -17.04
C SER A 466 -0.28 31.20 -16.26
N GLN A 467 -0.07 32.31 -16.97
CA GLN A 467 -0.20 33.65 -16.40
C GLN A 467 -1.67 33.95 -16.03
N ASN A 468 -2.62 33.44 -16.81
CA ASN A 468 -4.06 33.62 -16.57
C ASN A 468 -4.50 32.95 -15.26
N ARG A 469 -3.99 31.74 -15.00
CA ARG A 469 -4.31 30.98 -13.79
C ARG A 469 -3.46 31.35 -12.59
N ASN A 470 -2.33 32.04 -12.83
CA ASN A 470 -1.27 32.23 -11.85
C ASN A 470 -0.85 30.88 -11.22
N SER A 471 -0.64 29.87 -12.07
CA SER A 471 -0.33 28.49 -11.65
C SER A 471 0.46 27.77 -12.73
N PHE A 472 1.24 26.76 -12.32
CA PHE A 472 1.65 25.73 -13.27
C PHE A 472 0.41 24.97 -13.78
N ILE A 473 0.51 24.38 -14.97
CA ILE A 473 -0.56 23.65 -15.66
C ILE A 473 -0.23 22.17 -15.82
N GLN A 474 -1.23 21.33 -16.09
CA GLN A 474 -1.09 19.88 -16.19
C GLN A 474 -0.12 19.46 -17.31
N HIS A 475 -0.32 20.02 -18.51
CA HIS A 475 0.54 19.77 -19.66
C HIS A 475 0.70 21.05 -20.50
N TYR A 476 1.76 21.11 -21.30
CA TYR A 476 2.03 22.26 -22.16
C TYR A 476 0.84 22.57 -23.09
N GLY A 477 0.59 23.88 -23.27
CA GLY A 477 -0.48 24.39 -24.13
C GLY A 477 -1.91 24.22 -23.58
N SER A 478 -2.06 23.95 -22.27
CA SER A 478 -3.37 23.80 -21.62
C SER A 478 -3.64 24.87 -20.58
N GLU A 479 -4.88 24.88 -20.07
CA GLU A 479 -5.27 25.59 -18.84
C GLU A 479 -5.72 24.60 -17.74
N ALA A 480 -5.45 23.30 -17.94
CA ALA A 480 -5.82 22.25 -16.99
C ALA A 480 -4.90 22.30 -15.77
N LEU A 481 -5.44 22.02 -14.58
CA LEU A 481 -4.71 21.95 -13.33
C LEU A 481 -4.47 20.49 -12.93
N ASP A 482 -3.39 20.23 -12.19
CA ASP A 482 -3.05 18.90 -11.72
C ASP A 482 -2.41 18.96 -10.31
N ALA A 483 -2.83 18.06 -9.42
CA ALA A 483 -2.26 17.94 -8.09
C ALA A 483 -0.80 17.44 -8.11
N ALA A 484 -0.35 16.76 -9.17
CA ALA A 484 1.04 16.34 -9.34
C ALA A 484 2.02 17.53 -9.40
N LEU A 485 1.53 18.75 -9.62
CA LEU A 485 2.33 19.98 -9.54
C LEU A 485 2.83 20.27 -8.11
N LEU A 486 2.26 19.61 -7.09
CA LEU A 486 2.77 19.64 -5.72
C LEU A 486 4.17 18.99 -5.61
N LEU A 487 4.58 18.18 -6.59
CA LEU A 487 5.93 17.65 -6.65
C LEU A 487 6.98 18.75 -6.88
N ILE A 488 6.62 19.92 -7.42
CA ILE A 488 7.55 21.04 -7.65
C ILE A 488 8.28 21.45 -6.37
N PRO A 489 7.58 21.85 -5.28
CA PRO A 489 8.26 22.17 -4.02
C PRO A 489 8.73 20.94 -3.24
N LEU A 490 8.11 19.77 -3.44
CA LEU A 490 8.47 18.54 -2.72
C LEU A 490 9.79 17.93 -3.23
N MET A 491 10.07 18.07 -4.52
CA MET A 491 11.32 17.62 -5.17
C MET A 491 12.30 18.75 -5.42
N GLU A 492 12.04 19.93 -4.84
CA GLU A 492 12.95 21.08 -4.83
C GLU A 492 13.26 21.65 -6.22
N PHE A 493 12.36 21.45 -7.19
CA PHE A 493 12.40 22.13 -8.49
C PHE A 493 12.29 23.64 -8.31
N LEU A 494 11.45 24.07 -7.36
CA LEU A 494 11.40 25.47 -6.90
C LEU A 494 11.28 25.51 -5.37
N PRO A 495 11.82 26.55 -4.71
CA PRO A 495 11.59 26.80 -3.29
C PRO A 495 10.09 26.91 -2.94
N ALA A 496 9.72 26.47 -1.75
CA ALA A 496 8.32 26.48 -1.31
C ALA A 496 7.71 27.89 -1.14
N ASP A 497 8.56 28.91 -0.97
CA ASP A 497 8.19 30.33 -0.89
C ASP A 497 8.23 31.04 -2.25
N HIS A 498 8.57 30.34 -3.34
CA HIS A 498 8.59 30.91 -4.68
C HIS A 498 7.18 31.39 -5.11
N PRO A 499 7.02 32.58 -5.72
CA PRO A 499 5.71 33.13 -6.07
C PRO A 499 4.84 32.21 -6.94
N ARG A 500 5.47 31.49 -7.88
CA ARG A 500 4.78 30.50 -8.73
C ARG A 500 4.31 29.26 -7.97
N VAL A 501 5.04 28.84 -6.94
CA VAL A 501 4.60 27.75 -6.05
C VAL A 501 3.40 28.23 -5.25
N ALA A 502 3.47 29.44 -4.66
CA ALA A 502 2.35 30.00 -3.91
C ALA A 502 1.07 30.13 -4.76
N GLY A 503 1.20 30.60 -6.00
CA GLY A 503 0.10 30.67 -6.97
C GLY A 503 -0.50 29.29 -7.29
N THR A 504 0.36 28.29 -7.51
CA THR A 504 -0.07 26.90 -7.77
C THR A 504 -0.78 26.28 -6.56
N LEU A 505 -0.27 26.49 -5.34
CA LEU A 505 -0.94 26.04 -4.12
C LEU A 505 -2.31 26.70 -3.95
N ALA A 506 -2.44 27.99 -4.28
CA ALA A 506 -3.71 28.70 -4.24
C ALA A 506 -4.71 28.18 -5.29
N ALA A 507 -4.24 27.85 -6.50
CA ALA A 507 -5.07 27.26 -7.55
C ALA A 507 -5.57 25.86 -7.15
N ILE A 508 -4.68 24.99 -6.66
CA ILE A 508 -5.03 23.65 -6.17
C ILE A 508 -6.03 23.75 -5.00
N LYS A 509 -5.79 24.67 -4.05
CA LYS A 509 -6.71 24.90 -2.93
C LYS A 509 -8.11 25.30 -3.39
N ARG A 510 -8.22 26.07 -4.48
CA ARG A 510 -9.49 26.58 -4.99
C ARG A 510 -10.27 25.53 -5.77
N GLU A 511 -9.58 24.71 -6.56
CA GLU A 511 -10.22 23.88 -7.59
C GLU A 511 -10.15 22.38 -7.33
N LEU A 512 -9.12 21.89 -6.63
CA LEU A 512 -8.91 20.46 -6.37
C LEU A 512 -9.00 20.08 -4.89
N PHE A 513 -8.95 21.06 -3.97
CA PHE A 513 -9.12 20.83 -2.53
C PHE A 513 -10.59 21.01 -2.12
N ILE A 514 -11.35 19.93 -2.17
CA ILE A 514 -12.80 19.91 -1.95
C ILE A 514 -13.08 19.15 -0.65
N ASP A 515 -13.88 19.76 0.23
CA ASP A 515 -14.28 19.18 1.52
C ASP A 515 -13.12 18.64 2.35
N GLY A 516 -11.95 19.30 2.29
CA GLY A 516 -10.76 18.93 3.06
C GLY A 516 -9.87 17.86 2.42
N TRP A 517 -10.10 17.50 1.15
CA TRP A 517 -9.34 16.47 0.44
C TRP A 517 -8.90 16.95 -0.94
N VAL A 518 -7.80 16.40 -1.46
CA VAL A 518 -7.28 16.75 -2.78
C VAL A 518 -7.64 15.67 -3.80
N TYR A 519 -8.25 16.08 -4.90
CA TYR A 519 -8.45 15.25 -6.09
C TYR A 519 -7.28 15.40 -7.08
N ARG A 520 -7.07 14.42 -7.96
CA ARG A 520 -5.89 14.41 -8.84
C ARG A 520 -5.92 15.52 -9.89
N PHE A 521 -7.02 15.64 -10.61
CA PHE A 521 -7.24 16.61 -11.70
C PHE A 521 -8.72 16.65 -12.05
N ASP A 522 -9.17 17.72 -12.74
CA ASP A 522 -10.51 17.76 -13.32
C ASP A 522 -10.57 16.92 -14.62
N PRO A 523 -11.31 15.80 -14.66
CA PRO A 523 -11.37 14.93 -15.84
C PRO A 523 -11.89 15.66 -17.08
N ALA A 524 -12.80 16.65 -16.93
CA ALA A 524 -13.36 17.38 -18.06
C ALA A 524 -12.32 18.30 -18.72
N ALA A 525 -11.30 18.74 -17.97
CA ALA A 525 -10.20 19.57 -18.45
C ALA A 525 -9.00 18.74 -18.94
N THR A 526 -8.90 17.46 -18.57
CA THR A 526 -7.77 16.59 -18.89
C THR A 526 -7.94 15.89 -20.24
N LEU A 527 -6.85 15.81 -21.02
CA LEU A 527 -6.85 15.10 -22.31
C LEU A 527 -7.26 13.63 -22.16
N GLY A 528 -8.27 13.23 -22.92
CA GLY A 528 -8.82 11.87 -22.85
C GLY A 528 -9.55 11.54 -21.55
N GLY A 529 -9.82 12.55 -20.71
CA GLY A 529 -10.63 12.43 -19.51
C GLY A 529 -12.13 12.36 -19.82
N ASP A 530 -12.89 11.89 -18.83
CA ASP A 530 -14.34 11.82 -18.89
C ASP A 530 -14.97 13.21 -18.70
N GLN A 531 -16.23 13.39 -19.09
CA GLN A 531 -17.01 14.60 -18.84
C GLN A 531 -17.81 14.53 -17.53
N LEU A 532 -17.63 13.46 -16.75
CA LEU A 532 -18.17 13.35 -15.40
C LEU A 532 -17.64 14.44 -14.48
N PRO A 533 -18.47 14.98 -13.56
CA PRO A 533 -17.97 15.79 -12.47
C PRO A 533 -16.89 15.06 -11.67
N LEU A 534 -15.91 15.82 -11.16
CA LEU A 534 -14.76 15.29 -10.42
C LEU A 534 -15.11 14.23 -9.35
N TYR A 535 -16.10 14.52 -8.50
CA TYR A 535 -16.56 13.62 -7.44
C TYR A 535 -17.37 12.40 -7.92
N GLU A 536 -17.79 12.39 -9.19
CA GLU A 536 -18.43 11.23 -9.83
C GLU A 536 -17.44 10.40 -10.64
N PHE A 537 -16.24 10.92 -10.86
CA PHE A 537 -15.18 10.26 -11.61
C PHE A 537 -14.30 9.38 -10.71
N GLU A 538 -13.87 9.92 -9.56
CA GLU A 538 -12.99 9.26 -8.59
C GLU A 538 -13.32 9.71 -7.15
N GLY A 539 -12.76 9.03 -6.16
CA GLY A 539 -12.64 9.51 -4.80
C GLY A 539 -11.47 10.49 -4.66
N ALA A 540 -11.39 11.16 -3.52
CA ALA A 540 -10.27 12.06 -3.26
C ALA A 540 -8.99 11.26 -2.97
N PHE A 541 -7.89 11.64 -3.61
CA PHE A 541 -6.66 10.85 -3.63
C PHE A 541 -5.78 11.13 -2.41
N LEU A 542 -5.52 10.10 -1.60
CA LEU A 542 -4.80 10.26 -0.34
C LEU A 542 -3.35 10.73 -0.53
N PRO A 543 -2.53 10.17 -1.46
CA PRO A 543 -1.18 10.68 -1.68
C PRO A 543 -1.14 12.15 -2.09
N ALA A 544 -2.07 12.63 -2.94
CA ALA A 544 -2.15 14.04 -3.30
C ALA A 544 -2.57 14.92 -2.10
N THR A 545 -3.44 14.41 -1.24
CA THR A 545 -3.83 15.08 0.00
C THR A 545 -2.63 15.24 0.95
N PHE A 546 -1.78 14.22 1.06
CA PHE A 546 -0.53 14.29 1.83
C PHE A 546 0.52 15.19 1.18
N TRP A 547 0.66 15.17 -0.15
CA TRP A 547 1.51 16.12 -0.86
C TRP A 547 1.11 17.56 -0.58
N PHE A 548 -0.19 17.85 -0.51
CA PHE A 548 -0.66 19.20 -0.23
C PHE A 548 -0.36 19.61 1.21
N ALA A 549 -0.59 18.74 2.19
CA ALA A 549 -0.19 18.98 3.57
C ALA A 549 1.33 19.22 3.69
N HIS A 550 2.14 18.40 3.02
CA HIS A 550 3.59 18.57 2.96
C HIS A 550 3.97 19.93 2.36
N ALA A 551 3.42 20.29 1.20
CA ALA A 551 3.73 21.56 0.53
C ALA A 551 3.31 22.78 1.38
N LEU A 552 2.16 22.71 2.06
CA LEU A 552 1.71 23.73 3.01
C LEU A 552 2.68 23.87 4.19
N ALA A 553 3.18 22.76 4.75
CA ALA A 553 4.15 22.78 5.83
C ALA A 553 5.48 23.42 5.40
N LYS A 554 6.00 23.08 4.21
CA LYS A 554 7.19 23.75 3.63
C LYS A 554 6.94 25.25 3.38
N ALA A 555 5.73 25.62 3.00
CA ALA A 555 5.31 27.02 2.82
C ALA A 555 4.94 27.74 4.13
N SER A 556 5.38 27.22 5.29
CA SER A 556 5.12 27.80 6.62
C SER A 556 3.65 27.92 7.03
N ARG A 557 2.77 27.08 6.45
CA ARG A 557 1.33 26.99 6.76
C ARG A 557 1.02 25.72 7.57
N ALA A 558 1.73 25.58 8.70
CA ALA A 558 1.77 24.35 9.49
C ALA A 558 0.39 23.95 10.07
N ASP A 559 -0.41 24.91 10.53
CA ASP A 559 -1.73 24.61 11.13
C ASP A 559 -2.73 24.03 10.11
N GLU A 560 -2.69 24.52 8.87
CA GLU A 560 -3.53 23.99 7.79
C GLU A 560 -3.09 22.56 7.41
N ALA A 561 -1.78 22.32 7.36
CA ALA A 561 -1.25 21.00 7.10
C ALA A 561 -1.58 19.99 8.20
N GLU A 562 -1.50 20.42 9.47
CA GLU A 562 -1.88 19.62 10.64
C GLU A 562 -3.35 19.23 10.63
N ALA A 563 -4.24 20.14 10.20
CA ALA A 563 -5.67 19.86 10.08
C ALA A 563 -5.96 18.77 9.03
N ILE A 564 -5.21 18.74 7.93
CA ILE A 564 -5.32 17.70 6.91
C ILE A 564 -4.88 16.34 7.49
N LEU A 565 -3.73 16.28 8.17
CA LEU A 565 -3.24 15.01 8.74
C LEU A 565 -4.22 14.42 9.76
N LYS A 566 -4.74 15.24 10.68
CA LYS A 566 -5.74 14.81 11.68
C LYS A 566 -7.00 14.22 11.05
N ARG A 567 -7.45 14.80 9.92
CA ARG A 567 -8.60 14.31 9.18
C ARG A 567 -8.31 12.94 8.56
N CYS A 568 -7.16 12.77 7.91
CA CYS A 568 -6.76 11.47 7.38
C CYS A 568 -6.65 10.40 8.48
N GLU A 569 -6.02 10.74 9.61
CA GLU A 569 -5.89 9.87 10.79
C GLU A 569 -7.25 9.44 11.35
N SER A 570 -8.26 10.32 11.34
CA SER A 570 -9.60 9.97 11.84
C SER A 570 -10.32 8.89 11.02
N ILE A 571 -10.08 8.80 9.71
CA ILE A 571 -10.66 7.74 8.87
C ILE A 571 -9.87 6.44 9.03
N ALA A 572 -8.53 6.52 9.07
CA ALA A 572 -7.67 5.37 9.28
C ALA A 572 -7.92 4.69 10.64
N GLY A 573 -8.30 5.49 11.65
CA GLY A 573 -8.63 5.02 12.99
C GLY A 573 -7.46 4.29 13.66
N GLU A 574 -7.79 3.39 14.59
CA GLU A 574 -6.82 2.64 15.40
C GLU A 574 -5.91 1.71 14.59
N LEU A 575 -6.32 1.33 13.38
CA LEU A 575 -5.48 0.51 12.48
C LEU A 575 -4.35 1.34 11.87
N GLY A 576 -4.57 2.65 11.66
CA GLY A 576 -3.59 3.54 11.04
C GLY A 576 -3.19 3.12 9.62
N LEU A 577 -4.07 2.42 8.90
CA LEU A 577 -3.88 2.00 7.52
C LEU A 577 -4.49 3.02 6.57
N PHE A 578 -3.81 3.34 5.47
CA PHE A 578 -4.32 4.22 4.43
C PHE A 578 -4.58 3.43 3.13
N ALA A 579 -5.72 3.69 2.50
CA ALA A 579 -6.03 3.17 1.17
C ALA A 579 -5.57 4.17 0.08
N GLU A 580 -6.01 3.94 -1.15
CA GLU A 580 -5.75 4.81 -2.28
C GLU A 580 -6.54 6.11 -2.23
N GLU A 581 -7.84 6.01 -1.95
CA GLU A 581 -8.77 7.14 -2.01
C GLU A 581 -9.71 7.17 -0.82
N VAL A 582 -10.40 8.30 -0.68
CA VAL A 582 -11.48 8.51 0.29
C VAL A 582 -12.71 8.97 -0.49
N ASP A 583 -13.88 8.44 -0.15
CA ASP A 583 -15.16 9.09 -0.46
C ASP A 583 -15.41 10.19 0.58
N PRO A 584 -15.31 11.49 0.24
CA PRO A 584 -15.47 12.54 1.24
C PRO A 584 -16.89 12.63 1.80
N ARG A 585 -17.90 12.16 1.08
CA ARG A 585 -19.30 12.23 1.50
C ARG A 585 -19.64 11.14 2.50
N ARG A 586 -19.10 9.94 2.26
CA ARG A 586 -19.34 8.77 3.11
C ARG A 586 -18.29 8.60 4.20
N GLN A 587 -17.16 9.30 4.11
CA GLN A 587 -16.01 9.17 5.01
C GLN A 587 -15.51 7.71 5.09
N ILE A 588 -15.43 7.06 3.92
CA ILE A 588 -14.93 5.69 3.78
C ILE A 588 -13.77 5.65 2.81
N PHE A 589 -12.84 4.71 3.00
CA PHE A 589 -11.82 4.43 2.00
C PHE A 589 -12.38 3.79 0.73
N LEU A 590 -11.72 4.11 -0.38
CA LEU A 590 -11.92 3.64 -1.74
C LEU A 590 -10.57 3.21 -2.33
N GLY A 591 -10.60 2.52 -3.47
CA GLY A 591 -9.42 2.00 -4.15
C GLY A 591 -8.65 0.95 -3.35
N ASN A 592 -7.48 0.57 -3.85
CA ASN A 592 -6.73 -0.56 -3.29
C ASN A 592 -6.16 -0.26 -1.89
N THR A 593 -6.02 -1.30 -1.06
CA THR A 593 -5.63 -1.18 0.35
C THR A 593 -4.72 -2.32 0.85
N PRO A 594 -3.89 -2.05 1.89
CA PRO A 594 -3.34 -0.72 2.17
C PRO A 594 -2.51 -0.26 0.96
N LEU A 595 -2.52 1.04 0.66
CA LEU A 595 -1.74 1.59 -0.43
C LEU A 595 -0.35 2.00 0.09
N LEU A 596 0.68 1.38 -0.48
CA LEU A 596 2.07 1.66 -0.19
C LEU A 596 2.39 3.16 -0.35
N PHE A 597 1.99 3.75 -1.48
CA PHE A 597 2.19 5.15 -1.79
C PHE A 597 1.55 6.11 -0.76
N ALA A 598 0.34 5.81 -0.29
CA ALA A 598 -0.33 6.63 0.72
C ALA A 598 0.42 6.61 2.06
N HIS A 599 0.91 5.45 2.49
CA HIS A 599 1.70 5.33 3.71
C HIS A 599 3.03 6.11 3.66
N VAL A 600 3.71 6.09 2.51
CA VAL A 600 4.97 6.82 2.35
C VAL A 600 4.74 8.33 2.33
N GLU A 601 3.73 8.80 1.60
CA GLU A 601 3.46 10.23 1.53
C GLU A 601 2.89 10.78 2.84
N TYR A 602 2.09 9.99 3.56
CA TYR A 602 1.73 10.30 4.94
C TYR A 602 2.96 10.47 5.82
N PHE A 603 3.92 9.54 5.76
CA PHE A 603 5.14 9.62 6.56
C PHE A 603 5.95 10.90 6.26
N ARG A 604 6.14 11.21 4.96
CA ARG A 604 6.85 12.42 4.52
C ARG A 604 6.14 13.69 5.02
N ALA A 605 4.82 13.77 4.83
CA ALA A 605 4.01 14.90 5.28
C ALA A 605 4.03 15.05 6.81
N ALA A 606 3.86 13.95 7.56
CA ALA A 606 3.84 13.95 9.02
C ALA A 606 5.13 14.50 9.63
N ARG A 607 6.29 14.10 9.09
CA ARG A 607 7.60 14.62 9.55
C ARG A 607 7.78 16.09 9.22
N GLU A 608 7.43 16.52 8.00
CA GLU A 608 7.56 17.93 7.63
C GLU A 608 6.61 18.83 8.43
N VAL A 609 5.37 18.37 8.68
CA VAL A 609 4.39 19.09 9.51
C VAL A 609 4.90 19.21 10.95
N ALA A 610 5.43 18.14 11.54
CA ALA A 610 6.02 18.17 12.87
C ALA A 610 7.16 19.20 12.95
N ALA A 611 8.11 19.15 11.99
CA ALA A 611 9.21 20.10 11.91
C ALA A 611 8.72 21.55 11.74
N ALA A 612 7.69 21.79 10.92
CA ALA A 612 7.11 23.11 10.71
C ALA A 612 6.45 23.67 11.98
N LEU A 613 5.69 22.84 12.71
CA LEU A 613 5.07 23.23 13.98
C LEU A 613 6.12 23.59 15.05
N ASP A 614 7.22 22.85 15.11
CA ASP A 614 8.31 23.16 16.05
C ASP A 614 9.04 24.46 15.69
N ARG A 615 9.24 24.74 14.40
CA ARG A 615 9.75 26.05 13.94
C ARG A 615 8.86 27.21 14.40
N VAL A 616 7.53 27.06 14.33
CA VAL A 616 6.55 28.07 14.79
C VAL A 616 6.63 28.27 16.31
N ARG A 617 6.74 27.18 17.07
CA ARG A 617 6.86 27.21 18.54
C ARG A 617 8.14 27.90 19.00
N THR A 618 9.27 27.61 18.36
CA THR A 618 10.57 28.21 18.71
C THR A 618 10.57 29.72 18.46
N LYS A 619 10.10 30.17 17.28
CA LYS A 619 9.96 31.61 16.99
C LYS A 619 9.05 32.34 17.99
N SER A 620 7.97 31.69 18.42
CA SER A 620 7.04 32.27 19.40
C SER A 620 7.66 32.41 20.81
N LYS A 621 8.60 31.53 21.17
CA LYS A 621 9.36 31.62 22.43
C LYS A 621 10.40 32.74 22.37
N GLU A 622 11.10 32.87 21.25
CA GLU A 622 12.09 33.94 21.02
C GLU A 622 11.46 35.34 20.97
N GLN A 623 10.20 35.48 20.58
CA GLN A 623 9.48 36.76 20.59
C GLN A 623 8.89 37.13 21.96
N LYS A 624 8.87 36.20 22.93
CA LYS A 624 8.30 36.39 24.27
C LYS A 624 9.35 36.46 25.38
N GLY A 625 10.60 36.09 25.08
CA GLY A 625 11.77 36.29 25.94
C GLY A 625 12.54 37.52 25.49
#